data_AF-A0A1F4ZZX1-F1
#
_entry.id   AF-A0A1F4ZZX1-F1
#
_cell.length_a   1.000
_cell.length_b   1.000
_cell.length_c   1.000
_cell.angle_alpha   90.00
_cell.angle_beta   90.00
_cell.angle_gamma   90.00
#
_symmetry.space_group_name_H-M   'P 1'
#
loop_
_entity.id
_entity.type
_entity.pdbx_description
1 polymer ?
#
loop_
_entity_poly.entity_id
_entity_poly.type
_entity_poly.pdbx_seq_one_letter_code
_entity_poly.pdbx_strand_id
1 'polypeptide(L)'
;MSRLRIRSGEIPLRTAVMVGQALYADFVVIGWLESYLQEDGVPEETARKAPLRRDRSSVATYSENKYTVKLTAEVTYRIVDLASRRAVEEQTVSATSSGQFRRGYFDGDYTTLDLSRDERMLFDKEGWLRAEEELQANLDNKLAEKIAASIFERVLRFVR
;
A
#
# COMPACT_ATOMS: atom_id res chain seq x y z
N MET A 1 12.66 7.15 -6.32
CA MET A 1 11.23 7.32 -6.67
C MET A 1 10.90 6.38 -7.83
N SER A 2 9.99 5.42 -7.64
CA SER A 2 9.47 4.61 -8.74
C SER A 2 7.96 4.85 -8.81
N ARG A 3 7.50 5.54 -9.85
CA ARG A 3 6.08 5.66 -10.16
C ARG A 3 5.77 4.56 -11.16
N LEU A 4 5.07 3.52 -10.72
CA LEU A 4 4.60 2.50 -11.63
C LEU A 4 3.30 3.00 -12.24
N ARG A 5 3.38 3.49 -13.49
CA ARG A 5 2.19 3.59 -14.35
C ARG A 5 1.91 2.19 -14.86
N ILE A 6 0.98 1.53 -14.22
CA ILE A 6 0.54 0.22 -14.62
C ILE A 6 -0.89 0.45 -15.03
N ARG A 7 -1.23 0.46 -16.32
CA ARG A 7 -2.63 0.16 -16.71
C ARG A 7 -2.85 -1.34 -16.54
N SER A 8 -2.64 -1.82 -15.31
CA SER A 8 -2.62 -3.24 -15.01
C SER A 8 -4.04 -3.74 -14.90
N GLY A 9 -4.37 -4.77 -15.68
CA GLY A 9 -5.66 -5.43 -15.53
C GLY A 9 -6.84 -4.60 -16.03
N GLU A 10 -6.65 -3.66 -16.97
CA GLU A 10 -7.78 -3.08 -17.68
C GLU A 10 -8.58 -4.20 -18.36
N ILE A 11 -9.83 -4.37 -17.94
CA ILE A 11 -10.75 -5.33 -18.54
C ILE A 11 -11.40 -4.68 -19.75
N PRO A 12 -11.26 -5.24 -20.97
CA PRO A 12 -11.92 -4.69 -22.15
C PRO A 12 -13.43 -4.66 -21.97
N LEU A 13 -14.08 -3.60 -22.47
CA LEU A 13 -15.55 -3.45 -22.39
C LEU A 13 -16.29 -4.68 -22.91
N ARG A 14 -15.83 -5.29 -24.00
CA ARG A 14 -16.43 -6.51 -24.57
C ARG A 14 -16.43 -7.67 -23.58
N THR A 15 -15.34 -7.84 -22.84
CA THR A 15 -15.23 -8.87 -21.79
C THR A 15 -16.18 -8.58 -20.64
N ALA A 16 -16.24 -7.32 -20.20
CA ALA A 16 -17.16 -6.89 -19.14
C ALA A 16 -18.62 -7.16 -19.49
N VAL A 17 -19.03 -6.82 -20.73
CA VAL A 17 -20.38 -7.07 -21.24
C VAL A 17 -20.69 -8.57 -21.30
N MET A 18 -19.75 -9.38 -21.80
CA MET A 18 -19.92 -10.83 -21.88
C MET A 18 -20.12 -11.46 -20.49
N VAL A 19 -19.28 -11.09 -19.52
CA VAL A 19 -19.39 -11.57 -18.14
C VAL A 19 -20.70 -11.12 -17.50
N GLY A 20 -21.07 -9.85 -17.67
CA GLY A 20 -22.33 -9.33 -17.13
C GLY A 20 -23.56 -10.05 -17.67
N GLN A 21 -23.58 -10.35 -18.98
CA GLN A 21 -24.67 -11.10 -19.61
C GLN A 21 -24.77 -12.51 -19.07
N ALA A 22 -23.62 -13.18 -18.87
CA ALA A 22 -23.59 -14.53 -18.29
C ALA A 22 -24.10 -14.55 -16.84
N LEU A 23 -23.96 -13.44 -16.11
CA LEU A 23 -24.44 -13.29 -14.73
C LEU A 23 -25.84 -12.68 -14.62
N TYR A 24 -26.50 -12.37 -15.74
CA TYR A 24 -27.80 -11.67 -15.78
C TYR A 24 -27.80 -10.35 -14.97
N ALA A 25 -26.69 -9.63 -14.97
CA ALA A 25 -26.57 -8.36 -14.24
C ALA A 25 -27.14 -7.18 -15.07
N ASP A 26 -27.65 -6.14 -14.41
CA ASP A 26 -28.02 -4.89 -15.11
C ASP A 26 -26.79 -4.01 -15.37
N PHE A 27 -25.87 -3.99 -14.40
CA PHE A 27 -24.63 -3.23 -14.44
C PHE A 27 -23.43 -4.10 -14.11
N VAL A 28 -22.29 -3.78 -14.72
CA VAL A 28 -20.99 -4.33 -14.37
C VAL A 28 -20.04 -3.19 -14.05
N VAL A 29 -19.32 -3.29 -12.93
CA VAL A 29 -18.22 -2.38 -12.64
C VAL A 29 -16.91 -3.07 -12.96
N ILE A 30 -16.09 -2.42 -13.78
CA ILE A 30 -14.71 -2.81 -14.02
C ILE A 30 -13.79 -1.71 -13.52
N GLY A 31 -12.60 -2.06 -13.06
CA GLY A 31 -11.61 -1.07 -12.67
C GLY A 31 -10.21 -1.61 -12.82
N TRP A 32 -9.26 -0.69 -12.88
CA TRP A 32 -7.85 -0.98 -12.93
C TRP A 32 -7.10 0.02 -12.06
N LEU A 33 -6.00 -0.43 -11.49
CA LEU A 33 -5.03 0.46 -10.88
C LEU A 33 -4.44 1.32 -12.01
N GLU A 34 -4.46 2.64 -11.89
CA GLU A 34 -3.86 3.57 -12.85
C GLU A 34 -2.44 3.96 -12.42
N SER A 35 -2.25 4.16 -11.11
CA SER A 35 -0.92 4.41 -10.57
C SER A 35 -0.77 3.92 -9.13
N TYR A 36 0.47 3.54 -8.80
CA TYR A 36 0.91 3.26 -7.45
C TYR A 36 2.28 3.91 -7.25
N LEU A 37 2.41 4.64 -6.13
CA LEU A 37 3.60 5.37 -5.77
C LEU A 37 3.92 5.14 -4.30
N GLN A 38 5.15 4.71 -4.04
CA GLN A 38 5.75 4.72 -2.72
C GLN A 38 6.77 5.85 -2.63
N GLU A 39 6.62 6.67 -1.59
CA GLU A 39 7.53 7.76 -1.25
C GLU A 39 8.13 7.47 0.13
N ASP A 40 9.44 7.23 0.17
CA ASP A 40 10.19 7.10 1.41
C ASP A 40 10.70 8.49 1.82
N GLY A 41 10.33 8.94 3.01
CA GLY A 41 10.80 10.18 3.60
C GLY A 41 12.29 10.14 3.91
N VAL A 42 12.90 11.31 4.06
CA VAL A 42 14.31 11.43 4.44
C VAL A 42 14.52 10.77 5.81
N PRO A 43 15.45 9.80 5.94
CA PRO A 43 15.71 9.17 7.22
C PRO A 43 16.41 10.13 8.17
N GLU A 44 15.87 10.22 9.38
CA GLU A 44 16.55 10.79 10.54
C GLU A 44 17.44 9.69 11.14
N GLU A 45 18.74 9.80 10.89
CA GLU A 45 19.75 8.86 11.40
C GLU A 45 20.25 9.30 12.79
N THR A 46 20.14 8.41 13.77
CA THR A 46 20.65 8.61 15.12
C THR A 46 21.70 7.54 15.44
N ALA A 47 22.94 7.95 15.70
CA ALA A 47 23.97 7.04 16.18
C ALA A 47 23.65 6.56 17.61
N ARG A 48 23.69 5.25 17.80
CA ARG A 48 23.49 4.55 19.07
C ARG A 48 24.71 3.73 19.42
N LYS A 49 24.91 3.50 20.71
CA LYS A 49 26.03 2.72 21.24
C LYS A 49 25.48 1.56 22.05
N ALA A 50 26.00 0.37 21.80
CA ALA A 50 25.68 -0.83 22.56
C ALA A 50 26.96 -1.58 22.96
N PRO A 51 27.06 -2.11 24.18
CA PRO A 51 28.15 -3.01 24.56
C PRO A 51 28.13 -4.29 23.71
N LEU A 52 29.29 -4.94 23.55
CA LEU A 52 29.33 -6.28 22.98
C LEU A 52 28.90 -7.32 24.03
N ARG A 53 28.15 -8.32 23.60
CA ARG A 53 27.66 -9.41 24.47
C ARG A 53 28.80 -10.27 25.02
N ARG A 54 29.87 -10.48 24.24
CA ARG A 54 31.05 -11.26 24.65
C ARG A 54 32.04 -10.46 25.51
N ASP A 55 32.10 -9.15 25.33
CA ASP A 55 32.96 -8.24 26.09
C ASP A 55 32.21 -6.93 26.35
N ARG A 56 31.60 -6.83 27.53
CA ARG A 56 30.79 -5.67 27.91
C ARG A 56 31.58 -4.40 28.15
N SER A 57 32.92 -4.48 28.19
CA SER A 57 33.78 -3.30 28.27
C SER A 57 33.98 -2.62 26.91
N SER A 58 33.84 -3.41 25.83
CA SER A 58 33.87 -2.93 24.45
C SER A 58 32.49 -2.45 23.99
N VAL A 59 32.45 -1.31 23.31
CA VAL A 59 31.23 -0.69 22.80
C VAL A 59 31.31 -0.58 21.29
N ALA A 60 30.23 -0.96 20.61
CA ALA A 60 30.06 -0.77 19.19
C ALA A 60 28.98 0.27 18.90
N THR A 61 29.07 0.89 17.72
CA THR A 61 28.10 1.88 17.25
C THR A 61 27.20 1.26 16.19
N TYR A 62 25.90 1.47 16.30
CA TYR A 62 24.92 1.17 15.26
C TYR A 62 24.08 2.42 15.00
N SER A 63 23.42 2.50 13.85
CA SER A 63 22.52 3.62 13.55
C SER A 63 21.05 3.22 13.64
N GLU A 64 20.23 4.11 14.18
CA GLU A 64 18.78 4.04 14.15
C GLU A 64 18.27 5.03 13.10
N ASN A 65 17.64 4.52 12.04
CA ASN A 65 17.02 5.28 10.98
C ASN A 65 15.51 5.36 11.22
N LYS A 66 15.00 6.58 11.41
CA LYS A 66 13.55 6.83 11.48
C LYS A 66 13.09 7.53 10.22
N TYR A 67 12.05 7.04 9.58
CA TYR A 67 11.52 7.66 8.37
C TYR A 67 10.02 7.40 8.23
N THR A 68 9.37 8.19 7.40
CA THR A 68 7.95 7.98 7.05
C THR A 68 7.86 7.38 5.67
N VAL A 69 7.10 6.32 5.50
CA VAL A 69 6.72 5.81 4.18
C VAL A 69 5.33 6.29 3.87
N LYS A 70 5.11 6.81 2.67
CA LYS A 70 3.81 7.22 2.16
C LYS A 70 3.51 6.43 0.89
N LEU A 71 2.38 5.73 0.91
CA LEU A 71 1.83 5.04 -0.25
C LEU A 71 0.67 5.86 -0.82
N THR A 72 0.68 6.07 -2.12
CA THR A 72 -0.41 6.72 -2.87
C THR A 72 -0.82 5.82 -4.03
N ALA A 73 -2.12 5.61 -4.19
CA ALA A 73 -2.65 4.84 -5.30
C ALA A 73 -3.86 5.53 -5.93
N GLU A 74 -3.99 5.33 -7.24
CA GLU A 74 -5.08 5.82 -8.07
C GLU A 74 -5.70 4.62 -8.78
N VAL A 75 -7.02 4.45 -8.62
CA VAL A 75 -7.81 3.42 -9.29
C VAL A 75 -8.83 4.10 -10.17
N THR A 76 -8.91 3.71 -11.44
CA THR A 76 -9.98 4.12 -12.33
C THR A 76 -10.98 2.98 -12.44
N TYR A 77 -12.27 3.31 -12.34
CA TYR A 77 -13.36 2.37 -12.57
C TYR A 77 -14.35 2.91 -13.60
N ARG A 78 -15.03 1.99 -14.27
CA ARG A 78 -16.12 2.25 -15.21
C ARG A 78 -17.35 1.45 -14.80
N ILE A 79 -18.52 2.08 -14.90
CA ILE A 79 -19.81 1.40 -14.78
C ILE A 79 -20.32 1.13 -16.20
N VAL A 80 -20.59 -0.13 -16.51
CA VAL A 80 -21.09 -0.58 -17.80
C VAL A 80 -22.56 -0.97 -17.64
N ASP A 81 -23.43 -0.31 -18.38
CA ASP A 81 -24.83 -0.70 -18.53
C ASP A 81 -24.93 -1.80 -19.59
N LEU A 82 -25.50 -2.95 -19.23
CA LEU A 82 -25.63 -4.07 -20.15
C LEU A 82 -26.79 -3.94 -21.14
N ALA A 83 -27.79 -3.12 -20.84
CA ALA A 83 -28.89 -2.84 -21.76
C ALA A 83 -28.37 -2.06 -22.98
N SER A 84 -27.63 -0.98 -22.74
CA SER A 84 -27.01 -0.18 -23.82
C SER A 84 -25.64 -0.70 -24.27
N ARG A 85 -25.02 -1.60 -23.50
CA ARG A 85 -23.66 -2.14 -23.72
C ARG A 85 -22.58 -1.06 -23.78
N ARG A 86 -22.76 0.02 -23.01
CA ARG A 86 -21.86 1.17 -22.98
C ARG A 86 -21.39 1.43 -21.56
N ALA A 87 -20.17 1.97 -21.45
CA ALA A 87 -19.76 2.62 -20.21
C ALA A 87 -20.61 3.89 -20.03
N VAL A 88 -21.34 3.95 -18.93
CA VAL A 88 -22.21 5.09 -18.59
C VAL A 88 -21.51 6.07 -17.65
N GLU A 89 -20.48 5.60 -16.94
CA GLU A 89 -19.67 6.39 -16.01
C GLU A 89 -18.22 5.91 -16.04
N GLU A 90 -17.28 6.85 -15.86
CA GLU A 90 -15.86 6.59 -15.61
C GLU A 90 -15.38 7.53 -14.52
N GLN A 91 -14.66 7.01 -13.53
CA GLN A 91 -14.16 7.80 -12.42
C GLN A 91 -12.79 7.29 -11.96
N THR A 92 -11.91 8.24 -11.64
CA THR A 92 -10.66 7.96 -10.93
C THR A 92 -10.81 8.31 -9.45
N VAL A 93 -10.41 7.39 -8.59
CA VAL A 93 -10.40 7.50 -7.13
C VAL A 93 -8.96 7.40 -6.65
N SER A 94 -8.55 8.29 -5.76
CA SER A 94 -7.22 8.26 -5.15
C SER A 94 -7.29 8.11 -3.64
N ALA A 95 -6.30 7.43 -3.07
CA ALA A 95 -6.09 7.35 -1.65
C ALA A 95 -4.61 7.39 -1.30
N THR A 96 -4.35 7.75 -0.05
CA THR A 96 -3.00 7.81 0.51
C THR A 96 -3.00 7.21 1.91
N SER A 97 -1.93 6.49 2.23
CA SER A 97 -1.66 5.97 3.56
C SER A 97 -0.20 6.24 3.92
N SER A 98 0.07 6.58 5.18
CA SER A 98 1.43 6.86 5.65
C SER A 98 1.70 6.12 6.95
N GLY A 99 2.93 5.65 7.14
CA GLY A 99 3.38 4.95 8.35
C GLY A 99 4.79 5.39 8.73
N GLN A 100 5.07 5.39 10.04
CA GLN A 100 6.43 5.64 10.56
C GLN A 100 7.17 4.32 10.73
N PHE A 101 8.40 4.28 10.24
CA PHE A 101 9.30 3.14 10.31
C PHE A 101 10.55 3.49 11.11
N ARG A 102 11.06 2.50 11.84
CA ARG A 102 12.30 2.58 12.60
C ARG A 102 13.13 1.35 12.26
N ARG A 103 14.34 1.57 11.76
CA ARG A 103 15.27 0.50 11.38
C ARG A 103 16.65 0.74 11.97
N GLY A 104 17.26 -0.32 12.44
CA GLY A 104 18.63 -0.39 12.91
C GLY A 104 19.55 -0.84 11.78
N TYR A 105 20.71 -0.21 11.68
CA TYR A 105 21.79 -0.65 10.82
C TYR A 105 23.06 -0.82 11.65
N PHE A 106 23.69 -1.99 11.51
CA PHE A 106 24.94 -2.29 12.17
C PHE A 106 25.87 -2.96 11.15
N ASP A 107 27.10 -2.47 11.05
CA ASP A 107 28.13 -3.05 10.19
C ASP A 107 28.73 -4.29 10.87
N GLY A 108 27.95 -5.37 10.86
CA GLY A 108 28.27 -6.63 11.53
C GLY A 108 27.03 -7.41 11.95
N ASP A 109 27.24 -8.47 12.71
CA ASP A 109 26.14 -9.25 13.29
C ASP A 109 25.59 -8.53 14.54
N TYR A 110 24.38 -7.96 14.41
CA TYR A 110 23.72 -7.24 15.50
C TYR A 110 23.41 -8.15 16.71
N THR A 111 23.40 -9.47 16.54
CA THR A 111 23.17 -10.41 17.65
C THR A 111 24.34 -10.48 18.63
N THR A 112 25.51 -9.95 18.22
CA THR A 112 26.69 -9.77 19.07
C THR A 112 26.59 -8.56 20.00
N LEU A 113 25.63 -7.66 19.77
CA LEU A 113 25.35 -6.49 20.61
C LEU A 113 24.48 -6.87 21.81
N ASP A 114 24.76 -6.30 22.97
CA ASP A 114 23.93 -6.42 24.17
C ASP A 114 22.77 -5.42 24.12
N LEU A 115 21.79 -5.71 23.25
CA LEU A 115 20.62 -4.87 23.01
C LEU A 115 19.45 -5.21 23.95
N SER A 116 18.72 -4.18 24.36
CA SER A 116 17.39 -4.30 24.98
C SER A 116 16.37 -4.91 24.01
N ARG A 117 15.19 -5.27 24.52
CA ARG A 117 14.11 -5.83 23.68
C ARG A 117 13.69 -4.86 22.59
N ASP A 118 13.52 -3.59 22.93
CA ASP A 118 13.07 -2.55 21.99
C ASP A 118 14.15 -2.24 20.93
N GLU A 119 15.42 -2.28 21.33
CA GLU A 119 16.53 -2.10 20.37
C GLU A 119 16.67 -3.30 19.43
N ARG A 120 16.38 -4.52 19.88
CA ARG A 120 16.34 -5.69 18.98
C ARG A 120 15.23 -5.60 17.94
N MET A 121 14.08 -5.00 18.30
CA MET A 121 13.00 -4.76 17.33
C MET A 121 13.44 -3.84 16.18
N LEU A 122 14.47 -2.99 16.41
CA LEU A 122 15.09 -2.24 15.32
C LEU A 122 15.82 -3.13 14.31
N PHE A 123 15.96 -4.44 14.50
CA PHE A 123 16.59 -5.32 13.51
C PHE A 123 15.64 -6.45 13.07
N ASP A 124 14.36 -6.36 13.46
CA ASP A 124 13.35 -7.36 13.15
C ASP A 124 12.80 -7.18 11.72
N LYS A 125 13.38 -7.94 10.80
CA LYS A 125 12.97 -7.94 9.38
C LYS A 125 11.51 -8.36 9.19
N GLU A 126 11.03 -9.34 9.96
CA GLU A 126 9.64 -9.79 9.83
C GLU A 126 8.67 -8.75 10.35
N GLY A 127 9.01 -8.09 11.47
CA GLY A 127 8.24 -6.96 11.99
C GLY A 127 8.11 -5.83 10.97
N TRP A 128 9.17 -5.56 10.19
CA TRP A 128 9.12 -4.56 9.11
C TRP A 128 8.22 -4.96 7.96
N LEU A 129 8.31 -6.22 7.50
CA LEU A 129 7.45 -6.73 6.43
C LEU A 129 5.98 -6.65 6.84
N ARG A 130 5.66 -7.05 8.07
CA ARG A 130 4.29 -6.92 8.61
C ARG A 130 3.83 -5.47 8.66
N ALA A 131 4.68 -4.53 9.08
CA ALA A 131 4.34 -3.11 9.09
C ALA A 131 4.13 -2.53 7.67
N GLU A 132 4.90 -3.00 6.68
CA GLU A 132 4.68 -2.65 5.27
C GLU A 132 3.36 -3.22 4.73
N GLU A 133 3.05 -4.48 5.03
CA GLU A 133 1.78 -5.13 4.67
C GLU A 133 0.57 -4.43 5.31
N GLU A 134 0.66 -4.05 6.59
CA GLU A 134 -0.38 -3.28 7.27
C GLU A 134 -0.58 -1.90 6.62
N LEU A 135 0.51 -1.23 6.22
CA LEU A 135 0.42 0.06 5.53
C LEU A 135 -0.28 -0.07 4.17
N GLN A 136 -0.01 -1.15 3.44
CA GLN A 136 -0.68 -1.48 2.18
C GLN A 136 -2.16 -1.81 2.40
N ALA A 137 -2.49 -2.68 3.35
CA ALA A 137 -3.87 -3.03 3.68
C ALA A 137 -4.70 -1.79 4.07
N ASN A 138 -4.10 -0.84 4.80
CA ASN A 138 -4.74 0.44 5.11
C ASN A 138 -5.02 1.30 3.88
N LEU A 139 -4.13 1.29 2.88
CA LEU A 139 -4.36 1.97 1.61
C LEU A 139 -5.50 1.29 0.84
N ASP A 140 -5.51 -0.03 0.78
CA ASP A 140 -6.52 -0.82 0.07
C ASP A 140 -7.90 -0.60 0.66
N ASN A 141 -8.03 -0.61 2.00
CA ASN A 141 -9.29 -0.34 2.68
C ASN A 141 -9.83 1.06 2.35
N LYS A 142 -8.96 2.08 2.35
CA LYS A 142 -9.35 3.46 1.99
C LYS A 142 -9.79 3.56 0.53
N LEU A 143 -9.12 2.85 -0.39
CA LEU A 143 -9.55 2.80 -1.79
C LEU A 143 -10.90 2.10 -1.92
N ALA A 144 -11.05 0.92 -1.32
CA ALA A 144 -12.26 0.12 -1.38
C ALA A 144 -13.48 0.90 -0.86
N GLU A 145 -13.34 1.58 0.29
CA GLU A 145 -14.40 2.40 0.86
C GLU A 145 -14.82 3.54 -0.07
N LYS A 146 -13.83 4.30 -0.59
CA LYS A 146 -14.10 5.40 -1.54
C LYS A 146 -14.72 4.90 -2.84
N ILE A 147 -14.22 3.81 -3.40
CA ILE A 147 -14.75 3.21 -4.63
C ILE A 147 -16.18 2.72 -4.40
N ALA A 148 -16.44 1.99 -3.31
CA ALA A 148 -17.76 1.47 -2.98
C ALA A 148 -18.79 2.60 -2.80
N ALA A 149 -18.46 3.63 -2.02
CA ALA A 149 -19.34 4.80 -1.84
C ALA A 149 -19.61 5.49 -3.20
N SER A 150 -18.56 5.71 -3.99
CA SER A 150 -18.61 6.36 -5.29
C SER A 150 -19.43 5.58 -6.34
N ILE A 151 -19.36 4.25 -6.33
CA ILE A 151 -20.17 3.37 -7.18
C ILE A 151 -21.62 3.38 -6.70
N PHE A 152 -21.86 3.20 -5.41
CA PHE A 152 -23.20 3.11 -4.84
C PHE A 152 -24.04 4.36 -5.16
N GLU A 153 -23.48 5.54 -4.91
CA GLU A 153 -24.12 6.81 -5.25
C GLU A 153 -24.47 6.95 -6.74
N ARG A 154 -23.66 6.39 -7.63
CA ARG A 154 -23.88 6.47 -9.08
C ARG A 154 -24.92 5.44 -9.54
N VAL A 155 -24.82 4.19 -9.10
CA VAL A 155 -25.78 3.13 -9.45
C VAL A 155 -27.19 3.50 -9.00
N LEU A 156 -27.34 4.10 -7.81
CA LEU A 156 -28.64 4.59 -7.32
C LEU A 156 -29.29 5.64 -8.22
N ARG A 157 -28.54 6.36 -9.06
CA ARG A 157 -29.14 7.31 -10.03
C ARG A 157 -29.85 6.60 -11.18
N PHE A 158 -29.50 5.34 -11.43
CA PHE A 158 -30.03 4.54 -12.53
C PHE A 158 -31.14 3.57 -12.09
N VAL A 159 -31.23 3.26 -10.80
CA VAL A 159 -32.32 2.47 -10.22
C VAL A 159 -33.42 3.42 -9.76
N ARG A 160 -34.47 3.56 -10.58
CA ARG A 160 -35.73 4.23 -10.23
C ARG A 160 -36.83 3.22 -9.97
#